data_AF-A0A7W1WZZ0-F1
#
_entry.id   AF-A0A7W1WZZ0-F1
#
_cell.length_a   1.000
_cell.length_b   1.000
_cell.length_c   1.000
_cell.angle_alpha   90.00
_cell.angle_beta   90.00
_cell.angle_gamma   90.00
#
_symmetry.space_group_name_H-M   'P 1'
#
loop_
_entity.id
_entity.type
_entity.pdbx_description
1 polymer ?
#
loop_
_entity_poly.entity_id
_entity_poly.type
_entity_poly.pdbx_seq_one_letter_code
_entity_poly.pdbx_strand_id
1 'polypeptide(L)'
;MINSISHTKSSGWINLDAWSETYIGAYWLVRNELPAYQYQADVHHGPLSQMVLLASHQLVEIIFFQCVRSIFENNPGNFLKIEKSYSRASFGRALEEWPEILTGVPLDLTKEPLNSVCRLKNRRNATVHKNSALTSLEMARSALFSAVEASKLIAEHFMGDNGFKYESVLKKYPLQKEQWFGQVQFIDEVT
;
A
#
# COMPACT_ATOMS: atom_id res chain seq x y z
N MET A 1 15.62 49.95 14.30
CA MET A 1 15.92 48.78 13.44
C MET A 1 15.54 47.53 14.22
N ILE A 2 14.45 46.87 13.84
CA ILE A 2 14.02 45.59 14.44
C ILE A 2 14.31 44.54 13.37
N ASN A 3 15.25 43.64 13.67
CA ASN A 3 15.57 42.51 12.81
C ASN A 3 14.38 41.54 12.79
N SER A 4 13.73 41.41 11.64
CA SER A 4 12.74 40.35 11.42
C SER A 4 13.46 39.02 11.27
N ILE A 5 13.40 38.18 12.30
CA ILE A 5 13.84 36.79 12.19
C ILE A 5 12.72 36.02 11.50
N SER A 6 12.83 35.79 10.19
CA SER A 6 11.95 34.86 9.46
C SER A 6 12.46 33.43 9.63
N HIS A 7 12.01 32.75 10.69
CA HIS A 7 12.07 31.30 10.74
C HIS A 7 10.77 30.72 10.21
N THR A 8 10.60 30.68 8.88
CA THR A 8 9.68 29.72 8.27
C THR A 8 10.32 28.34 8.39
N LYS A 9 10.19 27.73 9.57
CA LYS A 9 10.32 26.27 9.71
C LYS A 9 9.14 25.69 8.92
N SER A 10 9.33 25.39 7.64
CA SER A 10 8.38 24.56 6.91
C SER A 10 8.42 23.19 7.58
N SER A 11 7.39 22.87 8.38
CA SER A 11 7.24 21.54 8.95
C SER A 11 7.25 20.53 7.81
N GLY A 12 8.24 19.64 7.77
CA GLY A 12 8.40 18.65 6.70
C GLY A 12 7.20 17.72 6.51
N TRP A 13 6.24 17.75 7.45
CA TRP A 13 4.94 17.07 7.41
C TRP A 13 3.95 17.70 6.42
N ILE A 14 4.01 19.01 6.15
CA ILE A 14 3.01 19.73 5.33
C ILE A 14 3.05 19.29 3.85
N ASN A 15 4.14 18.66 3.42
CA ASN A 15 4.34 18.22 2.03
C ASN A 15 4.13 16.70 1.82
N LEU A 16 3.68 15.97 2.84
CA LEU A 16 3.40 14.54 2.72
C LEU A 16 1.95 14.35 2.28
N ASP A 17 1.73 13.47 1.29
CA ASP A 17 0.39 13.01 0.94
C ASP A 17 0.09 11.67 1.63
N ALA A 18 -1.18 11.24 1.53
CA ALA A 18 -1.70 10.06 2.22
C ALA A 18 -0.86 8.79 1.99
N TRP A 19 -0.25 8.61 0.80
CA TRP A 19 0.58 7.44 0.55
C TRP A 19 1.88 7.54 1.36
N SER A 20 2.57 8.67 1.27
CA SER A 20 3.85 8.87 1.95
C SER A 20 3.72 8.82 3.48
N GLU A 21 2.66 9.39 4.05
CA GLU A 21 2.39 9.32 5.50
C GLU A 21 2.12 7.89 5.96
N THR A 22 1.26 7.17 5.22
CA THR A 22 0.94 5.76 5.50
C THR A 22 2.20 4.90 5.44
N TYR A 23 3.03 5.12 4.42
CA TYR A 23 4.26 4.37 4.22
C TYR A 23 5.26 4.63 5.35
N ILE A 24 5.52 5.89 5.68
CA ILE A 24 6.47 6.27 6.74
C ILE A 24 6.04 5.70 8.09
N GLY A 25 4.73 5.74 8.40
CA GLY A 25 4.19 5.15 9.62
C GLY A 25 4.40 3.64 9.68
N ALA A 26 4.02 2.91 8.64
CA ALA A 26 4.20 1.47 8.55
C ALA A 26 5.69 1.07 8.58
N TYR A 27 6.53 1.81 7.85
CA TYR A 27 7.98 1.65 7.85
C TYR A 27 8.57 1.81 9.25
N TRP A 28 8.17 2.87 9.97
CA TRP A 28 8.69 3.13 11.31
C TRP A 28 8.35 1.98 12.26
N LEU A 29 7.10 1.47 12.22
CA LEU A 29 6.68 0.31 13.00
C LEU A 29 7.53 -0.92 12.68
N VAL A 30 7.65 -1.26 11.40
CA VAL A 30 8.44 -2.42 10.96
C VAL A 30 9.91 -2.31 11.36
N ARG A 31 10.47 -1.10 11.32
CA ARG A 31 11.91 -0.89 11.51
C ARG A 31 12.32 -0.71 12.96
N ASN A 32 11.51 -0.03 13.76
CA ASN A 32 11.89 0.41 15.10
C ASN A 32 11.11 -0.29 16.21
N GLU A 33 9.91 -0.77 15.92
CA GLU A 33 9.00 -1.29 16.95
C GLU A 33 8.87 -2.81 16.87
N LEU A 34 8.61 -3.38 15.69
CA LEU A 34 8.45 -4.82 15.54
C LEU A 34 9.80 -5.54 15.62
N PRO A 35 9.95 -6.58 16.46
CA PRO A 35 11.18 -7.34 16.56
C PRO A 35 11.39 -8.21 15.31
N ALA A 36 12.61 -8.72 15.13
CA ALA A 36 12.95 -9.51 13.95
C ALA A 36 12.27 -10.89 13.96
N TYR A 37 12.11 -11.48 15.14
CA TYR A 37 11.62 -12.84 15.29
C TYR A 37 10.41 -12.94 16.22
N GLN A 38 9.49 -13.86 15.90
CA GLN A 38 8.24 -14.03 16.65
C GLN A 38 8.45 -14.38 18.14
N TYR A 39 9.52 -15.10 18.49
CA TYR A 39 9.83 -15.44 19.89
C TYR A 39 10.27 -14.24 20.74
N GLN A 40 10.58 -13.10 20.11
CA GLN A 40 10.91 -11.84 20.78
C GLN A 40 9.66 -10.95 20.95
N ALA A 41 8.50 -11.42 20.50
CA ALA A 41 7.31 -10.61 20.44
C ALA A 41 6.63 -10.48 21.81
N ASP A 42 6.58 -9.26 22.32
CA ASP A 42 5.59 -8.84 23.32
C ASP A 42 4.17 -8.71 22.77
N VAL A 43 3.20 -8.67 23.68
CA VAL A 43 1.74 -8.63 23.39
C VAL A 43 1.37 -7.49 22.45
N HIS A 44 1.96 -6.30 22.60
CA HIS A 44 1.63 -5.13 21.80
C HIS A 44 2.07 -5.26 20.34
N HIS A 45 3.05 -6.11 20.02
CA HIS A 45 3.50 -6.31 18.64
C HIS A 45 2.43 -6.99 17.76
N GLY A 46 1.51 -7.77 18.34
CA GLY A 46 0.42 -8.39 17.58
C GLY A 46 -0.48 -7.36 16.91
N PRO A 47 -1.14 -6.46 17.68
CA PRO A 47 -1.92 -5.35 17.13
C PRO A 47 -1.12 -4.45 16.19
N LEU A 48 0.14 -4.16 16.50
CA LEU A 48 0.99 -3.33 15.62
C LEU A 48 1.29 -4.01 14.28
N SER A 49 1.50 -5.33 14.27
CA SER A 49 1.66 -6.11 13.04
C SER A 49 0.40 -6.08 12.19
N GLN A 50 -0.78 -6.16 12.82
CA GLN A 50 -2.05 -5.98 12.12
C GLN A 50 -2.16 -4.58 11.52
N MET A 51 -1.80 -3.52 12.26
CA MET A 51 -1.79 -2.15 11.73
C MET A 51 -0.89 -2.02 10.50
N VAL A 52 0.31 -2.62 10.52
CA VAL A 52 1.20 -2.64 9.35
C VAL A 52 0.56 -3.37 8.17
N LEU A 53 -0.10 -4.51 8.38
CA LEU A 53 -0.79 -5.24 7.32
C LEU A 53 -1.91 -4.40 6.69
N LEU A 54 -2.73 -3.74 7.51
CA LEU A 54 -3.80 -2.85 7.05
C LEU A 54 -3.23 -1.65 6.27
N ALA A 55 -2.20 -1.00 6.81
CA ALA A 55 -1.52 0.12 6.16
C ALA A 55 -0.90 -0.31 4.82
N SER A 56 -0.32 -1.50 4.75
CA SER A 56 0.27 -2.04 3.52
C SER A 56 -0.79 -2.21 2.43
N HIS A 57 -1.97 -2.75 2.76
CA HIS A 57 -3.07 -2.82 1.79
C HIS A 57 -3.51 -1.43 1.34
N GLN A 58 -3.63 -0.50 2.29
CA GLN A 58 -4.03 0.89 2.02
C GLN A 58 -3.08 1.60 1.05
N LEU A 59 -1.76 1.33 1.11
CA LEU A 59 -0.79 1.89 0.16
C LEU A 59 -1.14 1.55 -1.29
N VAL A 60 -1.50 0.28 -1.54
CA VAL A 60 -1.85 -0.20 -2.87
C VAL A 60 -3.16 0.44 -3.34
N GLU A 61 -4.17 0.53 -2.45
CA GLU A 61 -5.44 1.19 -2.76
C GLU A 61 -5.23 2.66 -3.13
N ILE A 62 -4.42 3.39 -2.34
CA ILE A 62 -4.14 4.81 -2.60
C ILE A 62 -3.53 5.00 -3.98
N ILE A 63 -2.50 4.24 -4.35
CA ILE A 63 -1.86 4.36 -5.67
C ILE A 63 -2.84 4.03 -6.78
N PHE A 64 -3.51 2.89 -6.67
CA PHE A 64 -4.44 2.43 -7.69
C PHE A 64 -5.49 3.50 -8.00
N PHE A 65 -6.16 4.02 -6.97
CA PHE A 65 -7.19 5.03 -7.14
C PHE A 65 -6.62 6.39 -7.57
N GLN A 66 -5.42 6.78 -7.12
CA GLN A 66 -4.72 7.97 -7.64
C GLN A 66 -4.45 7.87 -9.14
N CYS A 67 -3.94 6.74 -9.62
CA CYS A 67 -3.67 6.50 -11.04
C CYS A 67 -4.96 6.52 -11.87
N VAL A 68 -6.00 5.84 -11.41
CA VAL A 68 -7.32 5.84 -12.06
C VAL A 68 -7.88 7.25 -12.16
N ARG A 69 -7.81 8.03 -11.07
CA ARG A 69 -8.27 9.43 -11.05
C ARG A 69 -7.49 10.29 -12.03
N SER A 70 -6.17 10.15 -12.08
CA SER A 70 -5.31 10.86 -13.03
C SER A 70 -5.72 10.60 -14.50
N ILE A 71 -6.12 9.36 -14.83
CA ILE A 71 -6.61 9.04 -16.18
C ILE A 71 -7.88 9.81 -16.51
N PHE A 72 -8.84 9.91 -15.59
CA PHE A 72 -10.08 10.69 -15.81
C PHE A 72 -9.80 12.18 -15.97
N GLU A 73 -8.91 12.72 -15.13
CA GLU A 73 -8.52 14.13 -15.19
C GLU A 73 -7.84 14.48 -16.52
N ASN A 74 -7.07 13.54 -17.10
CA ASN A 74 -6.42 13.70 -18.39
C ASN A 74 -7.31 13.35 -19.60
N ASN A 75 -8.39 12.58 -19.40
CA ASN A 75 -9.28 12.09 -20.46
C ASN A 75 -10.76 12.30 -20.08
N PRO A 76 -11.20 13.55 -19.87
CA PRO A 76 -12.52 13.83 -19.32
C PRO A 76 -13.63 13.31 -20.23
N GLY A 77 -14.54 12.50 -19.67
CA GLY A 77 -15.71 11.98 -20.37
C GLY A 77 -15.48 10.71 -21.19
N ASN A 78 -14.24 10.21 -21.28
CA ASN A 78 -13.95 8.95 -22.00
C ASN A 78 -14.38 7.72 -21.18
N PHE A 79 -14.47 7.83 -19.85
CA PHE A 79 -14.69 6.68 -18.95
C PHE A 79 -15.89 6.89 -18.01
N LEU A 80 -16.97 7.52 -18.50
CA LEU A 80 -18.16 7.91 -17.71
C LEU A 80 -18.72 6.82 -16.79
N LYS A 81 -18.69 5.54 -17.21
CA LYS A 81 -19.20 4.43 -16.40
C LYS A 81 -18.34 4.22 -15.15
N ILE A 82 -17.01 4.28 -15.29
CA ILE A 82 -16.08 4.10 -14.19
C ILE A 82 -16.05 5.35 -13.31
N GLU A 83 -16.04 6.54 -13.90
CA GLU A 83 -16.11 7.82 -13.16
C GLU A 83 -17.33 7.86 -12.21
N LYS A 84 -18.50 7.39 -12.67
CA LYS A 84 -19.73 7.35 -11.85
C LYS A 84 -19.64 6.35 -10.69
N SER A 85 -18.90 5.25 -10.84
CA SER A 85 -18.78 4.22 -9.80
C SER A 85 -17.55 4.40 -8.92
N TYR A 86 -16.64 5.32 -9.27
CA TYR A 86 -15.34 5.52 -8.64
C TYR A 86 -15.39 5.60 -7.11
N SER A 87 -16.28 6.44 -6.56
CA SER A 87 -16.39 6.68 -5.12
C SER A 87 -16.93 5.50 -4.30
N ARG A 88 -17.50 4.48 -4.96
CA ARG A 88 -18.12 3.30 -4.31
C ARG A 88 -17.49 1.99 -4.78
N ALA A 89 -16.41 2.06 -5.54
CA ALA A 89 -15.81 0.88 -6.12
C ALA A 89 -15.15 0.00 -5.06
N SER A 90 -15.41 -1.31 -5.15
CA SER A 90 -14.63 -2.29 -4.40
C SER A 90 -13.25 -2.41 -5.03
N PHE A 91 -12.19 -2.20 -4.26
CA PHE A 91 -10.81 -2.30 -4.73
C PHE A 91 -10.54 -3.60 -5.49
N GLY A 92 -10.99 -4.74 -4.98
CA GLY A 92 -10.76 -6.03 -5.61
C GLY A 92 -11.33 -6.12 -7.03
N ARG A 93 -12.60 -5.74 -7.21
CA ARG A 93 -13.24 -5.72 -8.54
C ARG A 93 -12.62 -4.67 -9.45
N ALA A 94 -12.31 -3.49 -8.90
CA ALA A 94 -11.70 -2.42 -9.67
C ALA A 94 -10.31 -2.80 -10.18
N LEU A 95 -9.47 -3.43 -9.36
CA LEU A 95 -8.14 -3.90 -9.73
C LEU A 95 -8.20 -4.99 -10.82
N GLU A 96 -9.22 -5.83 -10.81
CA GLU A 96 -9.43 -6.90 -11.80
C GLU A 96 -9.94 -6.34 -13.14
N GLU A 97 -10.90 -5.40 -13.13
CA GLU A 97 -11.61 -4.98 -14.35
C GLU A 97 -11.06 -3.71 -14.98
N TRP A 98 -10.64 -2.72 -14.19
CA TRP A 98 -10.37 -1.38 -14.70
C TRP A 98 -9.06 -1.22 -15.45
N PRO A 99 -7.95 -1.90 -15.13
CA PRO A 99 -6.69 -1.74 -15.87
C PRO A 99 -6.85 -1.97 -17.38
N GLU A 100 -7.54 -3.04 -17.76
CA GLU A 100 -7.81 -3.34 -19.17
C GLU A 100 -8.69 -2.28 -19.83
N ILE A 101 -9.73 -1.81 -19.13
CA ILE A 101 -10.64 -0.78 -19.66
C ILE A 101 -9.91 0.55 -19.86
N LEU A 102 -9.01 0.92 -18.94
CA LEU A 102 -8.37 2.23 -18.90
C LEU A 102 -7.10 2.30 -19.75
N THR A 103 -6.35 1.20 -19.87
CA THR A 103 -5.04 1.16 -20.57
C THR A 103 -5.05 0.30 -21.82
N GLY A 104 -6.11 -0.50 -22.03
CA GLY A 104 -6.17 -1.53 -23.07
C GLY A 104 -5.42 -2.82 -22.74
N VAL A 105 -4.75 -2.90 -21.58
CA VAL A 105 -3.95 -4.05 -21.15
C VAL A 105 -4.32 -4.44 -19.72
N PRO A 106 -4.62 -5.71 -19.42
CA PRO A 106 -4.90 -6.14 -18.05
C PRO A 106 -3.62 -6.22 -17.21
N LEU A 107 -3.78 -6.10 -15.89
CA LEU A 107 -2.75 -6.46 -14.93
C LEU A 107 -2.66 -7.99 -14.77
N ASP A 108 -1.45 -8.54 -14.76
CA ASP A 108 -1.23 -9.97 -14.49
C ASP A 108 -1.23 -10.24 -12.97
N LEU A 109 -2.42 -10.51 -12.43
CA LEU A 109 -2.63 -10.78 -11.00
C LEU A 109 -2.07 -12.14 -10.54
N THR A 110 -1.57 -12.97 -11.46
CA THR A 110 -0.98 -14.28 -11.12
C THR A 110 0.49 -14.18 -10.74
N LYS A 111 1.15 -13.08 -11.10
CA LYS A 111 2.57 -12.85 -10.86
C LYS A 111 2.80 -11.87 -9.72
N GLU A 112 3.96 -12.00 -9.09
CA GLU A 112 4.40 -11.04 -8.10
C GLU A 112 4.81 -9.72 -8.76
N PRO A 113 4.55 -8.58 -8.10
CA PRO A 113 4.00 -8.40 -6.75
C PRO A 113 2.46 -8.41 -6.65
N LEU A 114 1.71 -8.58 -7.75
CA LEU A 114 0.25 -8.45 -7.75
C LEU A 114 -0.47 -9.66 -7.15
N ASN A 115 0.11 -10.85 -7.24
CA ASN A 115 -0.37 -12.01 -6.50
C ASN A 115 -0.40 -11.74 -4.98
N SER A 116 0.68 -11.16 -4.45
CA SER A 116 0.75 -10.70 -3.07
C SER A 116 -0.36 -9.72 -2.72
N VAL A 117 -0.71 -8.78 -3.60
CA VAL A 117 -1.84 -7.85 -3.39
C VAL A 117 -3.17 -8.60 -3.26
N CYS A 118 -3.43 -9.56 -4.13
CA CYS A 118 -4.64 -10.38 -4.06
C CYS A 118 -4.72 -11.16 -2.74
N ARG A 119 -3.62 -11.77 -2.31
CA ARG A 119 -3.54 -12.47 -1.00
C ARG A 119 -3.68 -11.50 0.17
N LEU A 120 -3.08 -10.31 0.09
CA LEU A 120 -3.14 -9.26 1.11
C LEU A 120 -4.57 -8.73 1.28
N LYS A 121 -5.28 -8.46 0.19
CA LYS A 121 -6.72 -8.10 0.17
C LYS A 121 -7.56 -9.12 0.95
N ASN A 122 -7.35 -10.40 0.65
CA ASN A 122 -8.09 -11.48 1.29
C ASN A 122 -7.76 -11.56 2.78
N ARG A 123 -6.47 -11.44 3.17
CA ARG A 123 -6.08 -11.44 4.58
C ARG A 123 -6.61 -10.24 5.33
N ARG A 124 -6.53 -9.03 4.75
CA ARG A 124 -7.11 -7.80 5.31
C ARG A 124 -8.60 -7.96 5.59
N ASN A 125 -9.35 -8.53 4.64
CA ASN A 125 -10.77 -8.79 4.85
C ASN A 125 -11.00 -9.81 5.98
N ALA A 126 -10.19 -10.87 6.07
CA ALA A 126 -10.28 -11.83 7.18
C ALA A 126 -9.92 -11.21 8.55
N THR A 127 -8.99 -10.26 8.60
CA THR A 127 -8.61 -9.54 9.82
C THR A 127 -9.68 -8.52 10.26
N VAL A 128 -10.31 -7.81 9.32
CA VAL A 128 -11.33 -6.80 9.62
C VAL A 128 -12.71 -7.42 9.91
N HIS A 129 -13.02 -8.56 9.31
CA HIS A 129 -14.28 -9.27 9.52
C HIS A 129 -14.17 -10.35 10.62
N LYS A 130 -15.28 -11.06 10.89
CA LYS A 130 -15.51 -11.91 12.07
C LYS A 130 -14.45 -12.98 12.37
N ASN A 131 -13.53 -13.26 11.45
CA ASN A 131 -12.51 -14.30 11.59
C ASN A 131 -11.34 -13.83 12.48
N SER A 132 -11.20 -12.53 12.75
CA SER A 132 -10.15 -11.99 13.65
C SER A 132 -8.74 -12.51 13.31
N ALA A 133 -8.48 -12.72 12.01
CA ALA A 133 -7.29 -13.42 11.57
C ALA A 133 -6.01 -12.71 12.04
N LEU A 134 -5.15 -13.43 12.76
CA LEU A 134 -3.95 -12.88 13.37
C LEU A 134 -2.89 -12.52 12.32
N THR A 135 -2.02 -11.57 12.63
CA THR A 135 -0.90 -11.19 11.74
C THR A 135 0.40 -11.46 12.47
N SER A 136 1.27 -12.30 11.89
CA SER A 136 2.62 -12.52 12.42
C SER A 136 3.55 -11.35 12.05
N LEU A 137 4.69 -11.26 12.73
CA LEU A 137 5.71 -10.25 12.40
C LEU A 137 6.21 -10.39 10.96
N GLU A 138 6.40 -11.63 10.50
CA GLU A 138 6.83 -11.96 9.13
C GLU A 138 5.80 -11.51 8.09
N MET A 139 4.51 -11.72 8.37
CA MET A 139 3.41 -11.24 7.52
C MET A 139 3.43 -9.72 7.40
N ALA A 140 3.64 -8.99 8.50
CA ALA A 140 3.71 -7.53 8.49
C ALA A 140 4.85 -7.00 7.61
N ARG A 141 6.06 -7.55 7.76
CA ARG A 141 7.23 -7.17 6.94
C ARG A 141 7.01 -7.45 5.46
N SER A 142 6.58 -8.68 5.16
CA SER A 142 6.33 -9.14 3.79
C SER A 142 5.19 -8.36 3.12
N ALA A 143 4.14 -7.99 3.88
CA ALA A 143 3.03 -7.18 3.40
C ALA A 143 3.52 -5.78 2.97
N LEU A 144 4.31 -5.10 3.80
CA LEU A 144 4.82 -3.77 3.49
C LEU A 144 5.72 -3.79 2.26
N PHE A 145 6.64 -4.76 2.18
CA PHE A 145 7.51 -4.95 1.03
C PHE A 145 6.72 -5.17 -0.26
N SER A 146 5.80 -6.13 -0.25
CA SER A 146 5.01 -6.47 -1.43
C SER A 146 4.09 -5.33 -1.86
N ALA A 147 3.52 -4.59 -0.91
CA ALA A 147 2.68 -3.43 -1.18
C ALA A 147 3.43 -2.29 -1.86
N VAL A 148 4.67 -2.03 -1.46
CA VAL A 148 5.52 -1.00 -2.09
C VAL A 148 5.88 -1.39 -3.51
N GLU A 149 6.29 -2.64 -3.74
CA GLU A 149 6.63 -3.11 -5.09
C GLU A 149 5.40 -3.17 -6.00
N ALA A 150 4.24 -3.58 -5.47
CA ALA A 150 2.98 -3.52 -6.22
C ALA A 150 2.54 -2.10 -6.53
N SER A 151 2.75 -1.16 -5.60
CA SER A 151 2.49 0.26 -5.81
C SER A 151 3.31 0.82 -6.97
N LYS A 152 4.59 0.44 -7.09
CA LYS A 152 5.44 0.81 -8.24
C LYS A 152 4.87 0.26 -9.54
N LEU A 153 4.63 -1.06 -9.60
CA LEU A 153 4.15 -1.72 -10.81
C LEU A 153 2.80 -1.14 -11.27
N ILE A 154 1.87 -0.92 -10.35
CA ILE A 154 0.57 -0.32 -10.68
C ILE A 154 0.76 1.09 -11.25
N ALA A 155 1.59 1.92 -10.60
CA ALA A 155 1.82 3.27 -11.08
C ALA A 155 2.46 3.30 -12.48
N GLU A 156 3.44 2.42 -12.72
CA GLU A 156 4.09 2.28 -14.02
C GLU A 156 3.13 1.76 -15.10
N HIS A 157 2.27 0.80 -14.76
CA HIS A 157 1.28 0.28 -15.70
C HIS A 157 0.30 1.36 -16.19
N PHE A 158 -0.17 2.22 -15.28
CA PHE A 158 -1.15 3.25 -15.63
C PHE A 158 -0.53 4.52 -16.20
N MET A 159 0.64 4.93 -15.71
CA MET A 159 1.23 6.25 -15.99
C MET A 159 2.53 6.18 -16.81
N GLY A 160 2.98 4.97 -17.18
CA GLY A 160 4.21 4.73 -17.93
C GLY A 160 5.47 4.75 -17.06
N ASP A 161 6.63 4.70 -17.71
CA ASP A 161 7.93 4.71 -17.05
C ASP A 161 8.07 5.95 -16.14
N ASN A 162 8.51 5.74 -14.90
CA ASN A 162 8.57 6.75 -13.83
C ASN A 162 7.20 7.25 -13.34
N GLY A 163 6.12 6.50 -13.61
CA GLY A 163 4.78 6.77 -13.07
C GLY A 163 4.72 6.77 -11.53
N PHE A 164 5.66 6.07 -10.89
CA PHE A 164 5.76 6.03 -9.43
C PHE A 164 6.48 7.26 -8.85
N LYS A 165 5.71 8.24 -8.38
CA LYS A 165 6.23 9.54 -7.91
C LYS A 165 6.94 9.52 -6.53
N TYR A 166 6.97 8.40 -5.81
CA TYR A 166 7.44 8.34 -4.42
C TYR A 166 8.87 7.79 -4.25
N GLU A 167 9.65 7.69 -5.33
CA GLU A 167 11.05 7.24 -5.28
C GLU A 167 11.91 8.02 -4.29
N SER A 168 11.68 9.33 -4.14
CA SER A 168 12.40 10.16 -3.16
C SER A 168 12.09 9.77 -1.71
N VAL A 169 10.85 9.35 -1.42
CA VAL A 169 10.44 8.87 -0.10
C VAL A 169 11.12 7.54 0.19
N LEU A 170 11.13 6.60 -0.77
CA LEU A 170 11.78 5.30 -0.62
C LEU A 170 13.30 5.42 -0.46
N LYS A 171 13.94 6.40 -1.11
CA LYS A 171 15.37 6.69 -0.91
C LYS A 171 15.67 7.17 0.51
N LYS A 172 14.77 7.95 1.11
CA LYS A 172 14.92 8.48 2.47
C LYS A 172 14.61 7.43 3.55
N TYR A 173 13.65 6.56 3.29
CA TYR A 173 13.21 5.49 4.19
C TYR A 173 13.35 4.16 3.46
N PRO A 174 14.56 3.59 3.32
CA PRO A 174 14.77 2.41 2.49
C PRO A 174 14.20 1.17 3.17
N LEU A 175 13.34 0.46 2.46
CA LEU A 175 12.78 -0.81 2.90
C LEU A 175 13.73 -1.97 2.60
N GLN A 176 13.85 -2.91 3.52
CA GLN A 176 14.61 -4.13 3.28
C GLN A 176 13.83 -5.05 2.33
N LYS A 177 14.55 -5.79 1.50
CA LYS A 177 13.94 -6.83 0.68
C LYS A 177 13.45 -7.95 1.60
N GLU A 178 12.18 -8.28 1.47
CA GLU A 178 11.54 -9.38 2.17
C GLU A 178 11.07 -10.42 1.15
N GLN A 179 10.57 -11.56 1.62
CA GLN A 179 9.83 -12.46 0.75
C GLN A 179 8.51 -11.83 0.32
N TRP A 180 7.96 -12.31 -0.79
CA TRP A 180 6.64 -11.88 -1.23
C TRP A 180 5.58 -12.32 -0.23
N PHE A 181 4.59 -11.47 0.03
CA PHE A 181 3.46 -11.83 0.88
C PHE A 181 2.71 -13.04 0.33
N GLY A 182 2.71 -13.19 -0.99
CA GLY A 182 2.20 -14.34 -1.71
C GLY A 182 2.95 -15.65 -1.48
N GLN A 183 4.05 -15.63 -0.73
CA GLN A 183 4.84 -16.79 -0.32
C GLN A 183 4.79 -17.06 1.19
N VAL A 184 4.26 -16.13 1.98
CA VAL A 184 4.14 -16.28 3.44
C VAL A 184 3.09 -17.34 3.76
N GLN A 185 3.43 -18.26 4.67
CA GLN A 185 2.47 -19.22 5.23
C GLN A 185 1.60 -18.51 6.27
N PHE A 186 0.29 -18.66 6.15
CA PHE A 186 -0.62 -18.10 7.14
C PHE A 186 -0.71 -19.04 8.33
N ILE A 187 -0.78 -18.45 9.52
CA ILE A 187 -1.19 -19.18 10.70
C ILE A 187 -2.67 -19.49 10.49
N ASP A 188 -2.98 -20.75 10.24
CA ASP A 188 -4.36 -21.24 10.21
C ASP A 188 -4.96 -21.14 11.61
N GLU A 189 -6.24 -20.79 11.69
CA GLU A 189 -6.99 -20.87 12.95
C GLU A 189 -6.94 -22.32 13.42
N VAL A 190 -6.49 -22.54 14.65
CA VAL A 190 -6.73 -23.82 15.33
C VAL A 190 -8.24 -23.89 15.52
N THR A 191 -8.93 -24.62 14.64
CA THR A 191 -10.35 -24.98 14.80
C THR A 191 -10.60 -25.75 16.08
#